data_AF-A0A199VCH4-F1
#
_entry.id   AF-A0A199VCH4-F1
#
_cell.length_a   1.000
_cell.length_b   1.000
_cell.length_c   1.000
_cell.angle_alpha   90.00
_cell.angle_beta   90.00
_cell.angle_gamma   90.00
#
_symmetry.space_group_name_H-M   'P 1'
#
loop_
_entity.id
_entity.type
_entity.pdbx_description
1 polymer ?
#
loop_
_entity_poly.entity_id
_entity_poly.type
_entity_poly.pdbx_seq_one_letter_code
_entity_poly.pdbx_strand_id
1 'polypeptide(L)'
;MNKRASLMISFRVVKDQASGEEVKLLGVWPSPYVIKVKIALELKGVRYEYLEQEIWENKSELLLKSNPVYKKVPVLIHNDRPVCESAIILQYIDEVWAGARPSILPSDPYERAIARFWAGYFDDTWFYGAIKILQVKTEKEKAEAIEQSFAGLSLLEETYEKSFKGKPFFGGDNIGYLDIALGSFLGWVKTIEKMSGLKLIDGAKFPLLATWAERFCSVATVKEHIPKTDKMIEYCSKYSPYNMAASGDEVKLLGAWASPYVIRVRIALELKEVSYEYLEQEIWENKSELLLKSNPVYKKVPVLIHKDRPICDSAIILQYIDEAWAGTGPSILPSDPYERAVALFWASYVTDTWLSTTKKIINASTEKEKAETVEQSLVGLSLLEEAYEKSFKGKPFFGGDNIGYLDIALGCFLGWLRALEKISGIKLIDRAKLPLLAEWAEHFGAVATVEKLIPKTDKLVEYYTKTTTLPLPLPNPQCFF
;
A
#
# COMPACT_ATOMS: atom_id res chain seq x y z
N MET A 1 20.12 -28.23 -30.16
CA MET A 1 19.13 -28.39 -31.25
C MET A 1 17.73 -28.39 -30.66
N ASN A 2 16.97 -27.36 -31.03
CA ASN A 2 15.51 -27.13 -30.97
C ASN A 2 14.58 -28.30 -30.59
N LYS A 3 13.57 -28.05 -29.74
CA LYS A 3 12.28 -27.42 -30.12
C LYS A 3 11.38 -27.20 -28.87
N ARG A 4 11.30 -25.95 -28.38
CA ARG A 4 10.08 -25.42 -27.75
C ARG A 4 9.38 -24.60 -28.82
N ALA A 5 8.36 -25.17 -29.46
CA ALA A 5 7.51 -24.43 -30.37
C ALA A 5 6.56 -23.56 -29.54
N SER A 6 6.92 -22.28 -29.42
CA SER A 6 6.00 -21.22 -29.02
C SER A 6 5.00 -21.03 -30.16
N LEU A 7 3.71 -21.19 -29.86
CA LEU A 7 2.64 -20.89 -30.81
C LEU A 7 2.53 -19.37 -30.93
N MET A 8 3.34 -18.76 -31.80
CA MET A 8 3.10 -17.41 -32.28
C MET A 8 1.82 -17.44 -33.13
N ILE A 9 0.70 -17.02 -32.54
CA ILE A 9 -0.45 -16.58 -33.33
C ILE A 9 -0.02 -15.28 -33.99
N SER A 10 0.20 -15.34 -35.30
CA SER A 10 0.48 -14.19 -36.15
C SER A 10 -0.69 -13.20 -36.05
N PHE A 11 -0.45 -12.03 -35.45
CA PHE A 11 -1.39 -10.91 -35.46
C PHE A 11 -1.47 -10.35 -36.87
N ARG A 12 -2.53 -10.74 -37.59
CA ARG A 12 -2.86 -10.22 -38.91
C ARG A 12 -3.74 -8.99 -38.69
N VAL A 13 -3.27 -7.82 -39.13
CA VAL A 13 -4.07 -6.59 -39.24
C VAL A 13 -5.40 -6.94 -39.92
N VAL A 14 -6.51 -6.87 -39.20
CA VAL A 14 -7.84 -7.12 -39.77
C VAL A 14 -8.31 -5.80 -40.36
N LYS A 15 -7.98 -5.56 -41.63
CA LYS A 15 -8.68 -4.54 -42.42
C LYS A 15 -10.14 -4.94 -42.52
N ASP A 16 -11.06 -4.04 -42.20
CA ASP A 16 -12.45 -4.26 -42.53
C ASP A 16 -12.57 -4.30 -44.05
N GLN A 17 -12.97 -5.45 -44.60
CA GLN A 17 -12.98 -5.68 -46.05
C GLN A 17 -14.07 -4.86 -46.75
N ALA A 18 -14.92 -4.15 -46.01
CA ALA A 18 -15.99 -3.31 -46.54
C ALA A 18 -15.62 -1.82 -46.72
N SER A 19 -14.76 -1.23 -45.88
CA SER A 19 -14.44 0.22 -45.93
C SER A 19 -12.96 0.56 -46.15
N GLY A 20 -12.04 -0.38 -45.89
CA GLY A 20 -10.59 -0.11 -45.94
C GLY A 20 -10.07 0.74 -44.77
N GLU A 21 -10.92 1.05 -43.80
CA GLU A 21 -10.57 1.83 -42.60
C GLU A 21 -9.87 0.96 -41.55
N GLU A 22 -8.89 1.54 -40.86
CA GLU A 22 -8.15 0.90 -39.78
C GLU A 22 -8.58 1.48 -38.43
N VAL A 23 -9.17 0.62 -37.58
CA VAL A 23 -9.63 0.97 -36.24
C VAL A 23 -8.86 0.16 -35.21
N LYS A 24 -8.18 0.84 -34.28
CA LYS A 24 -7.47 0.22 -33.15
C LYS A 24 -8.03 0.75 -31.84
N LEU A 25 -8.14 -0.11 -30.83
CA LEU A 25 -8.51 0.27 -29.47
C LEU A 25 -7.37 -0.08 -28.51
N LEU A 26 -6.71 0.95 -27.97
CA LEU A 26 -5.78 0.80 -26.86
C LEU A 26 -6.57 0.70 -25.56
N GLY A 27 -6.37 -0.37 -24.80
CA GLY A 27 -7.11 -0.58 -23.57
C GLY A 27 -6.46 -1.56 -22.61
N VAL A 28 -7.02 -1.65 -21.41
CA VAL A 28 -6.74 -2.72 -20.45
C VAL A 28 -8.05 -3.46 -20.20
N TRP A 29 -8.01 -4.79 -20.19
CA TRP A 29 -9.23 -5.62 -20.22
C TRP A 29 -10.25 -5.40 -19.07
N PRO A 30 -9.87 -5.01 -17.83
CA PRO A 30 -10.82 -4.78 -16.75
C PRO A 30 -11.33 -3.33 -16.69
N SER A 31 -10.87 -2.43 -17.56
CA SER A 31 -11.28 -1.03 -17.52
C SER A 31 -12.74 -0.88 -18.00
N PRO A 32 -13.65 -0.34 -17.17
CA PRO A 32 -15.03 -0.12 -17.57
C PRO A 32 -15.11 0.90 -18.72
N TYR A 33 -14.21 1.89 -18.72
CA TYR A 33 -14.11 2.88 -19.81
C TYR A 33 -13.74 2.24 -21.15
N VAL A 34 -12.89 1.21 -21.16
CA VAL A 34 -12.56 0.43 -22.36
C VAL A 34 -13.73 -0.47 -22.76
N ILE A 35 -14.42 -1.09 -21.79
CA ILE A 35 -15.59 -1.93 -22.03
C ILE A 35 -16.72 -1.13 -22.70
N LYS A 36 -16.95 0.14 -22.31
CA LYS A 36 -17.89 1.04 -23.00
C LYS A 36 -17.63 1.09 -24.49
N VAL A 37 -16.37 1.33 -24.86
CA VAL A 37 -15.95 1.47 -26.26
C VAL A 37 -16.11 0.14 -27.01
N LYS A 38 -15.74 -0.99 -26.40
CA LYS A 38 -15.95 -2.32 -26.99
C LYS A 38 -17.42 -2.58 -27.30
N ILE A 39 -18.31 -2.36 -26.32
CA ILE A 39 -19.75 -2.55 -26.50
C ILE A 39 -20.29 -1.63 -27.61
N ALA A 40 -19.87 -0.36 -27.65
CA ALA A 40 -20.31 0.57 -28.69
C ALA A 40 -19.86 0.14 -30.09
N LEU A 41 -18.61 -0.31 -30.26
CA LEU A 41 -18.10 -0.82 -31.54
C LEU A 41 -18.87 -2.07 -32.00
N GLU A 42 -19.13 -3.03 -31.09
CA GLU A 42 -19.93 -4.22 -31.41
C GLU A 42 -21.38 -3.88 -31.78
N LEU A 43 -22.00 -2.96 -31.04
CA LEU A 43 -23.36 -2.49 -31.33
C LEU A 43 -23.45 -1.72 -32.64
N LYS A 44 -22.34 -1.18 -33.15
CA LYS A 44 -22.24 -0.59 -34.50
C LYS A 44 -21.74 -1.57 -35.56
N GLY A 45 -21.30 -2.77 -35.16
CA GLY A 45 -20.73 -3.77 -36.07
C GLY A 45 -19.37 -3.37 -36.64
N VAL A 46 -18.64 -2.51 -35.94
CA VAL A 46 -17.32 -2.00 -36.38
C VAL A 46 -16.24 -3.00 -35.96
N ARG A 47 -15.46 -3.48 -36.92
CA ARG A 47 -14.28 -4.31 -36.64
C ARG A 47 -13.12 -3.45 -36.17
N TYR A 48 -12.40 -3.91 -35.16
CA TYR A 48 -11.25 -3.20 -34.60
C TYR A 48 -10.18 -4.17 -34.11
N GLU A 49 -8.93 -3.71 -34.13
CA GLU A 49 -7.82 -4.37 -33.46
C GLU A 49 -7.76 -3.91 -32.00
N TYR A 50 -7.83 -4.85 -31.05
CA TYR A 50 -7.67 -4.54 -29.64
C TYR A 50 -6.21 -4.73 -29.21
N LEU A 51 -5.61 -3.66 -28.68
CA LEU A 51 -4.22 -3.62 -28.26
C LEU A 51 -4.18 -3.47 -26.74
N GLU A 52 -4.00 -4.58 -26.03
CA GLU A 52 -3.82 -4.60 -24.57
C GLU A 52 -2.61 -3.76 -24.16
N GLN A 53 -2.78 -2.87 -23.19
CA GLN A 53 -1.76 -1.96 -22.69
C GLN A 53 -1.35 -2.31 -21.28
N GLU A 54 -0.05 -2.22 -21.00
CA GLU A 54 0.47 -2.12 -19.63
C GLU A 54 0.30 -0.66 -19.16
N ILE A 55 -0.46 -0.44 -18.10
CA ILE A 55 -0.82 0.93 -17.64
C ILE A 55 -0.25 1.31 -16.27
N TRP A 56 0.36 0.36 -15.56
CA TRP A 56 0.84 0.53 -14.18
C TRP A 56 2.32 0.93 -14.10
N GLU A 57 3.20 0.19 -14.78
CA GLU A 57 4.65 0.39 -14.69
C GLU A 57 5.23 1.01 -15.96
N ASN A 58 5.03 0.34 -17.10
CA ASN A 58 5.69 0.68 -18.37
C ASN A 58 4.66 0.96 -19.47
N LYS A 59 4.11 2.18 -19.49
CA LYS A 59 3.19 2.61 -20.55
C LYS A 59 3.88 2.62 -21.91
N SER A 60 3.20 2.07 -22.92
CA SER A 60 3.75 1.99 -24.27
C SER A 60 3.97 3.38 -24.89
N GLU A 61 4.97 3.51 -25.76
CA GLU A 61 5.18 4.74 -26.54
C GLU A 61 3.96 5.10 -27.38
N LEU A 62 3.27 4.09 -27.93
CA LEU A 62 2.05 4.29 -28.70
C LEU A 62 0.95 4.96 -27.85
N LEU A 63 0.74 4.51 -26.61
CA LEU A 63 -0.22 5.12 -25.69
C LEU A 63 0.20 6.56 -25.33
N LEU A 64 1.47 6.76 -24.99
CA LEU A 64 2.00 8.08 -24.60
C LEU A 64 1.91 9.10 -25.75
N LYS A 65 2.15 8.67 -26.99
CA LYS A 65 2.03 9.52 -28.18
C LYS A 65 0.58 9.80 -28.54
N SER A 66 -0.31 8.82 -28.36
CA SER A 66 -1.71 8.94 -28.77
C SER A 66 -2.57 9.70 -27.76
N ASN A 67 -2.21 9.68 -26.47
CA ASN A 67 -2.82 10.49 -25.42
C ASN A 67 -1.74 11.20 -24.57
N PRO A 68 -1.09 12.25 -25.09
CA PRO A 68 0.01 12.91 -24.39
C PRO A 68 -0.44 13.69 -23.15
N VAL A 69 -1.72 14.10 -23.10
CA VAL A 69 -2.28 14.90 -22.01
C VAL A 69 -2.49 14.04 -20.76
N TYR A 70 -3.35 13.02 -20.86
CA TYR A 70 -3.74 12.21 -19.70
C TYR A 70 -2.96 10.90 -19.61
N LYS A 71 -2.42 10.40 -20.72
CA LYS A 71 -1.68 9.13 -20.77
C LYS A 71 -2.53 7.96 -20.23
N LYS A 72 -3.84 8.00 -20.50
CA LYS A 72 -4.86 7.06 -20.03
C LYS A 72 -5.49 6.31 -21.21
N VAL A 73 -6.02 5.13 -20.91
CA VAL A 73 -6.89 4.34 -21.79
C VAL A 73 -8.37 4.58 -21.41
N PRO A 74 -9.33 4.41 -22.33
CA PRO A 74 -9.18 4.00 -23.73
C PRO A 74 -8.61 5.09 -24.63
N VAL A 75 -7.98 4.66 -25.73
CA VAL A 75 -7.73 5.50 -26.91
C VAL A 75 -8.17 4.75 -28.14
N LEU A 76 -9.07 5.34 -28.93
CA LEU A 76 -9.48 4.82 -30.24
C LEU A 76 -8.61 5.48 -31.31
N ILE A 77 -7.90 4.70 -32.12
CA ILE A 77 -7.14 5.22 -33.26
C ILE A 77 -7.92 4.83 -34.52
N HIS A 78 -8.41 5.84 -35.24
CA HIS A 78 -9.12 5.65 -36.50
C HIS A 78 -8.34 6.31 -37.65
N ASN A 79 -7.77 5.50 -38.53
CA ASN A 79 -6.87 5.93 -39.61
C ASN A 79 -5.74 6.83 -39.09
N ASP A 80 -4.96 6.30 -38.14
CA ASP A 80 -3.85 6.97 -37.45
C ASP A 80 -4.19 8.23 -36.65
N ARG A 81 -5.48 8.56 -36.49
CA ARG A 81 -5.95 9.70 -35.69
C ARG A 81 -6.47 9.21 -34.33
N PRO A 82 -5.83 9.60 -33.22
CA PRO A 82 -6.28 9.20 -31.89
C PRO A 82 -7.47 10.04 -31.42
N VAL A 83 -8.44 9.36 -30.80
CA VAL A 83 -9.58 9.94 -30.07
C VAL A 83 -9.48 9.42 -28.63
N CYS A 84 -9.44 10.34 -27.68
CA CYS A 84 -9.28 10.06 -26.25
C CYS A 84 -10.59 10.28 -25.50
N GLU A 85 -10.65 9.82 -24.25
CA GLU A 85 -11.82 9.87 -23.34
C GLU A 85 -13.00 9.02 -23.81
N SER A 86 -13.46 8.08 -22.98
CA SER A 86 -14.49 7.11 -23.39
C SER A 86 -15.80 7.77 -23.81
N ALA A 87 -16.23 8.85 -23.16
CA ALA A 87 -17.46 9.56 -23.51
C ALA A 87 -17.37 10.27 -24.86
N ILE A 88 -16.18 10.79 -25.22
CA ILE A 88 -15.92 11.41 -26.52
C ILE A 88 -15.84 10.30 -27.59
N ILE A 89 -15.15 9.20 -27.30
CA ILE A 89 -15.05 8.05 -28.20
C ILE A 89 -16.43 7.46 -28.51
N LEU A 90 -17.34 7.35 -27.53
CA LEU A 90 -18.70 6.86 -27.77
C LEU A 90 -19.49 7.76 -28.74
N GLN A 91 -19.38 9.08 -28.57
CA GLN A 91 -20.01 10.05 -29.47
C GLN A 91 -19.41 9.96 -30.88
N TYR A 92 -18.08 9.90 -30.97
CA TYR A 92 -17.37 9.70 -32.22
C TYR A 92 -17.82 8.42 -32.94
N ILE A 93 -17.97 7.31 -32.21
CA ILE A 93 -18.46 6.05 -32.77
C ILE A 93 -19.88 6.21 -33.32
N ASP A 94 -20.75 6.88 -32.56
CA ASP A 94 -22.14 7.05 -32.96
C ASP A 94 -22.29 7.94 -34.20
N GLU A 95 -21.46 8.98 -34.32
CA GLU A 95 -21.46 9.93 -35.43
C GLU A 95 -20.81 9.35 -36.70
N VAL A 96 -19.63 8.73 -36.57
CA VAL A 96 -18.87 8.21 -37.73
C VAL A 96 -19.58 7.02 -38.38
N TRP A 97 -20.18 6.14 -37.58
CA TRP A 97 -20.90 4.97 -38.05
C TRP A 97 -22.42 5.09 -37.92
N ALA A 98 -22.95 6.32 -38.03
CA ALA A 98 -24.39 6.63 -37.91
C ALA A 98 -25.27 5.84 -38.88
N GLY A 99 -24.76 5.48 -40.06
CA GLY A 99 -25.48 4.72 -41.09
C GLY A 99 -25.39 3.20 -40.97
N ALA A 100 -24.53 2.66 -40.10
CA ALA A 100 -24.29 1.22 -40.02
C ALA A 100 -25.36 0.49 -39.19
N ARG A 101 -25.75 1.07 -38.05
CA ARG A 101 -26.70 0.51 -37.08
C ARG A 101 -27.39 1.63 -36.29
N PRO A 102 -28.51 1.35 -35.58
CA PRO A 102 -29.27 2.34 -34.84
C PRO A 102 -28.40 3.23 -33.95
N SER A 103 -28.82 4.49 -33.81
CA SER A 103 -28.16 5.48 -32.96
C SER A 103 -28.10 4.99 -31.51
N ILE A 104 -26.93 5.13 -30.90
CA ILE A 104 -26.73 4.86 -29.48
C ILE A 104 -27.23 6.07 -28.68
N LEU A 105 -27.04 7.29 -29.17
CA LEU A 105 -27.55 8.51 -28.55
C LEU A 105 -29.01 8.76 -28.93
N PRO A 106 -29.79 9.37 -28.02
CA PRO A 106 -31.13 9.87 -28.35
C PRO A 106 -31.10 10.91 -29.48
N SER A 107 -32.10 10.85 -30.35
CA SER A 107 -32.27 11.82 -31.44
C SER A 107 -32.68 13.20 -30.92
N ASP A 108 -33.47 13.26 -29.84
CA ASP A 108 -33.85 14.52 -29.22
C ASP A 108 -32.65 15.19 -28.51
N PRO A 109 -32.38 16.49 -28.75
CA PRO A 109 -31.25 17.18 -28.13
C PRO A 109 -31.28 17.24 -26.61
N TYR A 110 -32.47 17.38 -26.01
CA TYR A 110 -32.63 17.44 -24.56
C TYR A 110 -32.36 16.06 -23.93
N GLU A 111 -32.98 15.01 -24.47
CA GLU A 111 -32.73 13.63 -24.01
C GLU A 111 -31.24 13.26 -24.14
N ARG A 112 -30.58 13.70 -25.21
CA ARG A 112 -29.14 13.52 -25.41
C ARG A 112 -28.30 14.22 -24.33
N ALA A 113 -28.69 15.43 -23.94
CA ALA A 113 -28.02 16.16 -22.86
C ALA A 113 -28.21 15.46 -21.50
N ILE A 114 -29.42 14.97 -21.21
CA ILE A 114 -29.71 14.21 -19.99
C ILE A 114 -28.93 12.89 -19.93
N ALA A 115 -28.85 12.16 -21.04
CA ALA A 115 -28.05 10.93 -21.13
C ALA A 115 -26.55 11.19 -20.86
N ARG A 116 -26.01 12.30 -21.38
CA ARG A 116 -24.62 12.73 -21.12
C ARG A 116 -24.39 13.12 -19.67
N PHE A 117 -25.33 13.85 -19.07
CA PHE A 117 -25.27 14.22 -17.64
C PHE A 117 -25.18 12.98 -16.76
N TRP A 118 -26.07 12.01 -16.95
CA TRP A 118 -26.08 10.79 -16.14
C TRP A 118 -24.85 9.92 -16.36
N ALA A 119 -24.35 9.82 -17.60
CA ALA A 119 -23.10 9.13 -17.87
C ALA A 119 -21.91 9.81 -17.15
N GLY A 120 -21.81 11.14 -17.19
CA GLY A 120 -20.77 11.89 -16.48
C GLY A 120 -20.88 11.74 -14.96
N TYR A 121 -22.08 11.85 -14.40
CA TYR A 121 -22.31 11.60 -12.97
C TYR A 121 -21.83 10.21 -12.55
N PHE A 122 -22.11 9.19 -13.35
CA PHE A 122 -21.71 7.83 -13.00
C PHE A 122 -20.19 7.61 -13.12
N ASP A 123 -19.60 8.14 -14.19
CA ASP A 123 -18.16 8.03 -14.48
C ASP A 123 -17.32 8.75 -13.41
N ASP A 124 -17.69 10.00 -13.11
CA ASP A 124 -16.86 10.90 -12.32
C ASP A 124 -17.24 10.93 -10.84
N THR A 125 -18.48 10.56 -10.49
CA THR A 125 -18.97 10.64 -9.11
C THR A 125 -19.30 9.27 -8.55
N TRP A 126 -20.27 8.56 -9.12
CA TRP A 126 -20.80 7.34 -8.50
C TRP A 126 -19.76 6.23 -8.44
N PHE A 127 -19.07 5.94 -9.54
CA PHE A 127 -18.11 4.83 -9.57
C PHE A 127 -16.92 5.05 -8.63
N TYR A 128 -16.42 6.29 -8.54
CA TYR A 128 -15.39 6.65 -7.57
C TYR A 128 -15.87 6.51 -6.12
N GLY A 129 -17.14 6.79 -5.83
CA GLY A 129 -17.75 6.50 -4.52
C GLY A 129 -17.88 5.00 -4.24
N ALA A 130 -18.35 4.23 -5.22
CA ALA A 130 -18.54 2.80 -5.08
C ALA A 130 -17.23 2.04 -4.89
N ILE A 131 -16.16 2.40 -5.62
CA ILE A 131 -14.86 1.73 -5.46
C ILE A 131 -14.20 2.07 -4.12
N LYS A 132 -14.50 3.24 -3.52
CA LYS A 132 -14.00 3.60 -2.18
C LYS A 132 -14.44 2.62 -1.10
N ILE A 133 -15.57 1.94 -1.27
CA ILE A 133 -16.02 0.88 -0.34
C ILE A 133 -14.93 -0.18 -0.13
N LEU A 134 -14.11 -0.44 -1.16
CA LEU A 134 -12.99 -1.39 -1.10
C LEU A 134 -11.66 -0.75 -0.66
N GLN A 135 -11.58 0.58 -0.55
CA GLN A 135 -10.33 1.32 -0.35
C GLN A 135 -10.23 1.99 1.04
N VAL A 136 -11.37 2.29 1.65
CA VAL A 136 -11.43 2.96 2.97
C VAL A 136 -11.03 2.02 4.09
N LYS A 137 -10.37 2.57 5.12
CA LYS A 137 -9.69 1.79 6.18
C LYS A 137 -10.49 1.72 7.47
N THR A 138 -11.43 2.64 7.67
CA THR A 138 -12.26 2.69 8.88
C THR A 138 -13.70 2.26 8.59
N GLU A 139 -14.36 1.66 9.59
CA GLU A 139 -15.78 1.28 9.48
C GLU A 139 -16.69 2.50 9.26
N LYS A 140 -16.29 3.68 9.80
CA LYS A 140 -17.03 4.93 9.59
C LYS A 140 -16.98 5.39 8.13
N GLU A 141 -15.79 5.48 7.55
CA GLU A 141 -15.64 5.86 6.13
C GLU A 141 -16.29 4.83 5.20
N LYS A 142 -16.25 3.55 5.58
CA LYS A 142 -16.94 2.48 4.87
C LYS A 142 -18.45 2.67 4.88
N ALA A 143 -19.03 2.96 6.04
CA ALA A 143 -20.46 3.25 6.15
C ALA A 143 -20.86 4.48 5.31
N GLU A 144 -20.06 5.56 5.35
CA GLU A 144 -20.30 6.76 4.54
C GLU A 144 -20.21 6.49 3.03
N ALA A 145 -19.23 5.70 2.58
CA ALA A 145 -19.10 5.32 1.17
C ALA A 145 -20.27 4.43 0.70
N ILE A 146 -20.76 3.53 1.56
CA ILE A 146 -21.94 2.71 1.29
C ILE A 146 -23.19 3.58 1.17
N GLU A 147 -23.40 4.51 2.10
CA GLU A 147 -24.54 5.44 2.09
C GLU A 147 -24.55 6.28 0.81
N GLN A 148 -23.41 6.88 0.46
CA GLN A 148 -23.27 7.67 -0.78
C GLN A 148 -23.54 6.83 -2.04
N SER A 149 -23.07 5.59 -2.07
CA SER A 149 -23.30 4.68 -3.19
C SER A 149 -24.78 4.34 -3.35
N PHE A 150 -25.48 4.06 -2.24
CA PHE A 150 -26.92 3.80 -2.25
C PHE A 150 -27.75 5.04 -2.58
N ALA A 151 -27.34 6.23 -2.13
CA ALA A 151 -28.00 7.48 -2.48
C ALA A 151 -27.97 7.72 -4.00
N GLY A 152 -26.81 7.52 -4.63
CA GLY A 152 -26.69 7.66 -6.08
C GLY A 152 -27.48 6.60 -6.87
N LEU A 153 -27.55 5.35 -6.37
CA LEU A 153 -28.41 4.32 -6.96
C LEU A 153 -29.90 4.65 -6.81
N SER A 154 -30.31 5.25 -5.68
CA SER A 154 -31.69 5.67 -5.45
C SER A 154 -32.12 6.73 -6.46
N LEU A 155 -31.26 7.74 -6.69
CA LEU A 155 -31.51 8.77 -7.70
C LEU A 155 -31.66 8.17 -9.12
N LEU A 156 -30.85 7.15 -9.43
CA LEU A 156 -30.90 6.49 -10.73
C LEU A 156 -32.15 5.59 -10.87
N GLU A 157 -32.54 4.86 -9.82
CA GLU A 157 -33.77 4.06 -9.77
C GLU A 157 -34.99 4.96 -9.98
N GLU A 158 -35.06 6.09 -9.28
CA GLU A 158 -36.13 7.09 -9.46
C GLU A 158 -36.16 7.65 -10.88
N THR A 159 -34.99 7.89 -11.47
CA THR A 159 -34.88 8.37 -12.85
C THR A 159 -35.35 7.30 -13.83
N TYR A 160 -34.99 6.03 -13.61
CA TYR A 160 -35.51 4.91 -14.39
C TYR A 160 -37.03 4.87 -14.30
N GLU A 161 -37.59 5.00 -13.10
CA GLU A 161 -39.03 4.96 -12.90
C GLU A 161 -39.77 6.13 -13.58
N LYS A 162 -39.23 7.35 -13.49
CA LYS A 162 -39.89 8.54 -14.05
C LYS A 162 -39.82 8.58 -15.57
N SER A 163 -38.70 8.16 -16.16
CA SER A 163 -38.41 8.41 -17.58
C SER A 163 -38.38 7.15 -18.45
N PHE A 164 -38.20 5.96 -17.87
CA PHE A 164 -37.93 4.72 -18.60
C PHE A 164 -38.76 3.52 -18.11
N LYS A 165 -39.75 3.75 -17.24
CA LYS A 165 -40.57 2.66 -16.69
C LYS A 165 -41.27 1.87 -17.79
N GLY A 166 -41.18 0.54 -17.68
CA GLY A 166 -41.73 -0.39 -18.66
C GLY A 166 -40.85 -0.60 -19.90
N LYS A 167 -39.77 0.17 -20.07
CA LYS A 167 -38.77 -0.08 -21.11
C LYS A 167 -37.73 -1.12 -20.67
N PRO A 168 -37.15 -1.89 -21.61
CA PRO A 168 -36.08 -2.83 -21.27
C PRO A 168 -34.76 -2.15 -20.93
N PHE A 169 -34.51 -0.95 -21.47
CA PHE A 169 -33.24 -0.23 -21.42
C PHE A 169 -33.45 1.28 -21.20
N PHE A 170 -32.41 2.00 -20.78
CA PHE A 170 -32.40 3.47 -20.74
C PHE A 170 -32.47 4.07 -22.15
N GLY A 171 -32.05 3.34 -23.18
CA GLY A 171 -32.28 3.66 -24.59
C GLY A 171 -33.70 3.35 -25.09
N GLY A 172 -34.64 3.00 -24.20
CA GLY A 172 -35.98 2.56 -24.56
C GLY A 172 -35.97 1.08 -24.92
N ASP A 173 -36.31 0.76 -26.17
CA ASP A 173 -36.47 -0.63 -26.63
C ASP A 173 -35.12 -1.29 -26.99
N ASN A 174 -34.07 -0.50 -27.19
CA ASN A 174 -32.71 -0.96 -27.52
C ASN A 174 -31.68 -0.44 -26.51
N ILE A 175 -30.51 -1.07 -26.44
CA ILE A 175 -29.37 -0.56 -25.69
C ILE A 175 -28.96 0.81 -26.26
N GLY A 176 -29.00 1.84 -25.41
CA GLY A 176 -28.58 3.20 -25.74
C GLY A 176 -27.32 3.64 -25.00
N TYR A 177 -26.97 4.92 -25.15
CA TYR A 177 -25.76 5.53 -24.62
C TYR A 177 -25.62 5.34 -23.10
N LEU A 178 -26.71 5.57 -22.37
CA LEU A 178 -26.70 5.48 -20.92
C LEU A 178 -26.59 4.01 -20.45
N ASP A 179 -27.20 3.06 -21.17
CA ASP A 179 -27.02 1.64 -20.90
C ASP A 179 -25.56 1.20 -21.03
N ILE A 180 -24.88 1.64 -22.09
CA ILE A 180 -23.46 1.34 -22.30
C ILE A 180 -22.61 1.97 -21.20
N ALA A 181 -22.87 3.25 -20.89
CA ALA A 181 -22.13 3.99 -19.87
C ALA A 181 -22.22 3.30 -18.52
N LEU A 182 -23.42 3.03 -18.02
CA LEU A 182 -23.66 2.40 -16.72
C LEU A 182 -23.29 0.92 -16.72
N GLY A 183 -23.73 0.20 -17.75
CA GLY A 183 -23.62 -1.24 -17.85
C GLY A 183 -22.18 -1.75 -17.93
N SER A 184 -21.27 -0.94 -18.50
CA SER A 184 -19.84 -1.23 -18.54
C SER A 184 -19.19 -1.42 -17.16
N PHE A 185 -19.78 -0.86 -16.10
CA PHE A 185 -19.28 -0.99 -14.74
C PHE A 185 -19.85 -2.21 -14.00
N LEU A 186 -20.83 -2.93 -14.54
CA LEU A 186 -21.47 -4.05 -13.85
C LEU A 186 -20.49 -5.18 -13.47
N GLY A 187 -19.40 -5.34 -14.23
CA GLY A 187 -18.29 -6.23 -13.85
C GLY A 187 -17.59 -5.80 -12.55
N TRP A 188 -17.38 -4.49 -12.37
CA TRP A 188 -16.84 -3.92 -11.14
C TRP A 188 -17.85 -3.92 -10.00
N VAL A 189 -19.14 -3.62 -10.27
CA VAL A 189 -20.19 -3.70 -9.26
C VAL A 189 -20.24 -5.10 -8.65
N LYS A 190 -20.28 -6.16 -9.47
CA LYS A 190 -20.23 -7.55 -8.99
C LYS A 190 -18.95 -7.87 -8.20
N THR A 191 -17.83 -7.28 -8.58
CA THR A 191 -16.56 -7.41 -7.87
C THR A 191 -16.61 -6.76 -6.50
N ILE A 192 -17.12 -5.52 -6.41
CA ILE A 192 -17.31 -4.80 -5.14
C ILE A 192 -18.25 -5.57 -4.22
N GLU A 193 -19.39 -6.04 -4.74
CA GLU A 193 -20.34 -6.87 -3.99
C GLU A 193 -19.66 -8.10 -3.38
N LYS A 194 -18.91 -8.86 -4.21
CA LYS A 194 -18.25 -10.08 -3.75
C LYS A 194 -17.11 -9.82 -2.76
N MET A 195 -16.33 -8.75 -2.94
CA MET A 195 -15.19 -8.43 -2.06
C MET A 195 -15.63 -7.78 -0.74
N SER A 196 -16.70 -7.00 -0.73
CA SER A 196 -17.20 -6.31 0.47
C SER A 196 -18.25 -7.11 1.25
N GLY A 197 -18.84 -8.14 0.64
CA GLY A 197 -20.00 -8.86 1.20
C GLY A 197 -21.32 -8.08 1.09
N LEU A 198 -21.33 -6.96 0.36
CA LEU A 198 -22.51 -6.11 0.17
C LEU A 198 -23.28 -6.47 -1.10
N LYS A 199 -24.54 -6.07 -1.15
CA LYS A 199 -25.35 -6.06 -2.37
C LYS A 199 -25.65 -4.62 -2.75
N LEU A 200 -25.01 -4.10 -3.79
CA LEU A 200 -25.18 -2.72 -4.25
C LEU A 200 -26.46 -2.61 -5.09
N ILE A 201 -26.58 -3.44 -6.13
CA ILE A 201 -27.82 -3.53 -6.92
C ILE A 201 -28.64 -4.68 -6.35
N ASP A 202 -29.33 -4.39 -5.25
CA ASP A 202 -30.23 -5.30 -4.55
C ASP A 202 -31.64 -5.20 -5.14
N GLY A 203 -32.20 -6.31 -5.62
CA GLY A 203 -33.56 -6.34 -6.18
C GLY A 203 -34.66 -6.00 -5.18
N ALA A 204 -34.40 -6.08 -3.87
CA ALA A 204 -35.33 -5.63 -2.84
C ALA A 204 -35.37 -4.09 -2.71
N LYS A 205 -34.27 -3.40 -3.03
CA LYS A 205 -34.14 -1.94 -2.91
C LYS A 205 -34.25 -1.21 -4.24
N PHE A 206 -33.68 -1.78 -5.30
CA PHE A 206 -33.57 -1.22 -6.63
C PHE A 206 -34.07 -2.23 -7.68
N PRO A 207 -35.37 -2.60 -7.65
CA PRO A 207 -35.92 -3.65 -8.50
C PRO A 207 -35.80 -3.34 -10.00
N LEU A 208 -35.94 -2.08 -10.42
CA LEU A 208 -35.83 -1.70 -11.84
C LEU A 208 -34.39 -1.82 -12.32
N LEU A 209 -33.42 -1.29 -11.54
CA LEU A 209 -32.00 -1.41 -11.87
C LEU A 209 -31.49 -2.85 -11.82
N ALA A 210 -31.97 -3.67 -10.87
CA ALA A 210 -31.61 -5.09 -10.83
C ALA A 210 -32.10 -5.83 -12.07
N THR A 211 -33.36 -5.60 -12.46
CA THR A 211 -33.96 -6.19 -13.66
C THR A 211 -33.25 -5.72 -14.93
N TRP A 212 -32.95 -4.42 -15.02
CA TRP A 212 -32.18 -3.85 -16.12
C TRP A 212 -30.77 -4.46 -16.22
N ALA A 213 -30.04 -4.55 -15.11
CA ALA A 213 -28.68 -5.07 -15.08
C ALA A 213 -28.61 -6.54 -15.52
N GLU A 214 -29.60 -7.36 -15.14
CA GLU A 214 -29.73 -8.74 -15.59
C GLU A 214 -29.98 -8.83 -17.10
N ARG A 215 -30.93 -8.04 -17.62
CA ARG A 215 -31.22 -7.97 -19.06
C ARG A 215 -30.00 -7.52 -19.86
N PHE A 216 -29.36 -6.43 -19.44
CA PHE A 216 -28.16 -5.89 -20.09
C PHE A 216 -27.04 -6.93 -20.15
N CYS A 217 -26.74 -7.61 -19.03
CA CYS A 217 -25.72 -8.67 -18.98
C CYS A 217 -26.09 -9.93 -19.79
N SER A 218 -27.37 -10.11 -20.15
CA SER A 218 -27.84 -11.26 -20.92
C SER A 218 -27.76 -11.06 -22.43
N VAL A 219 -27.60 -9.82 -22.90
CA VAL A 219 -27.39 -9.53 -24.33
C VAL A 219 -26.05 -10.10 -24.78
N ALA A 220 -26.06 -10.91 -25.85
CA ALA A 220 -24.89 -11.70 -26.28
C ALA A 220 -23.62 -10.85 -26.48
N THR A 221 -23.74 -9.72 -27.21
CA THR A 221 -22.63 -8.80 -27.47
C THR A 221 -22.08 -8.14 -26.21
N VAL A 222 -22.93 -7.89 -25.21
CA VAL A 222 -22.52 -7.33 -23.92
C VAL A 222 -21.84 -8.38 -23.06
N LYS A 223 -22.46 -9.57 -22.96
CA LYS A 223 -22.03 -10.68 -22.10
C LYS A 223 -20.57 -11.08 -22.34
N GLU A 224 -20.13 -11.05 -23.59
CA GLU A 224 -18.74 -11.38 -23.97
C GLU A 224 -17.72 -10.36 -23.46
N HIS A 225 -18.14 -9.12 -23.19
CA HIS A 225 -17.27 -8.05 -22.74
C HIS A 225 -17.32 -7.77 -21.25
N ILE A 226 -18.37 -8.22 -20.54
CA ILE A 226 -18.42 -8.09 -19.08
C ILE A 226 -17.40 -9.05 -18.45
N PRO A 227 -16.42 -8.53 -17.68
CA PRO A 227 -15.42 -9.37 -17.06
C PRO A 227 -15.99 -10.38 -16.06
N LYS A 228 -15.38 -11.56 -16.00
CA LYS A 228 -15.67 -12.55 -14.97
C LYS A 228 -15.20 -12.05 -13.61
N THR A 229 -16.07 -12.11 -12.61
CA THR A 229 -15.80 -11.60 -11.25
C THR A 229 -14.55 -12.18 -10.63
N ASP A 230 -14.29 -13.49 -10.77
CA ASP A 230 -13.09 -14.10 -10.17
C ASP A 230 -11.80 -13.57 -10.78
N LYS A 231 -11.79 -13.35 -12.10
CA LYS A 231 -10.64 -12.75 -12.80
C LYS A 231 -10.44 -11.30 -12.38
N MET A 232 -11.53 -10.56 -12.15
CA MET A 232 -11.48 -9.19 -11.62
C MET A 232 -10.92 -9.15 -10.20
N ILE A 233 -11.32 -10.08 -9.33
CA ILE A 233 -10.77 -10.19 -7.97
C ILE A 233 -9.28 -10.53 -8.01
N GLU A 234 -8.85 -11.43 -8.89
CA GLU A 234 -7.43 -11.72 -9.12
C GLU A 234 -6.69 -10.46 -9.59
N TYR A 235 -7.26 -9.73 -10.55
CA TYR A 235 -6.72 -8.47 -11.03
C TYR A 235 -6.61 -7.42 -9.92
N CYS A 236 -7.64 -7.28 -9.07
CA CYS A 236 -7.58 -6.45 -7.88
C CYS A 236 -6.47 -6.94 -6.96
N SER A 237 -6.37 -8.22 -6.65
CA SER A 237 -5.30 -8.72 -5.76
C SER A 237 -3.91 -8.47 -6.33
N LYS A 238 -3.76 -8.47 -7.66
CA LYS A 238 -2.48 -8.31 -8.37
C LYS A 238 -2.08 -6.85 -8.64
N TYR A 239 -3.03 -5.99 -8.96
CA TYR A 239 -2.80 -4.62 -9.45
C TYR A 239 -3.59 -3.55 -8.68
N SER A 240 -4.46 -3.95 -7.75
CA SER A 240 -4.88 -3.00 -6.73
C SER A 240 -3.62 -2.63 -5.94
N PRO A 241 -3.43 -1.35 -5.61
CA PRO A 241 -2.54 -0.98 -4.50
C PRO A 241 -2.96 -1.63 -3.17
N TYR A 242 -4.08 -2.36 -3.15
CA TYR A 242 -4.74 -2.94 -2.00
C TYR A 242 -4.97 -4.43 -2.24
N ASN A 243 -3.95 -5.21 -1.91
CA ASN A 243 -4.10 -6.59 -1.49
C ASN A 243 -5.14 -6.63 -0.36
N MET A 244 -6.11 -7.54 -0.44
CA MET A 244 -7.02 -7.87 0.67
C MET A 244 -6.29 -8.70 1.73
N ALA A 245 -5.25 -8.10 2.29
CA ALA A 245 -4.62 -8.43 3.55
C ALA A 245 -4.06 -7.10 4.08
N ALA A 246 -4.85 -6.39 4.90
CA ALA A 246 -4.41 -5.30 5.75
C ALA A 246 -3.27 -4.41 5.18
N SER A 247 -3.50 -3.69 4.08
CA SER A 247 -2.55 -2.64 3.69
C SER A 247 -2.90 -1.35 4.43
N GLY A 248 -2.20 -1.15 5.55
CA GLY A 248 -1.74 0.19 5.93
C GLY A 248 -0.99 0.84 4.75
N ASP A 249 -0.36 1.99 4.96
CA ASP A 249 0.71 2.37 4.02
C ASP A 249 1.60 1.13 3.76
N GLU A 250 1.94 0.80 2.51
CA GLU A 250 2.73 -0.40 2.23
C GLU A 250 4.12 -0.20 2.84
N VAL A 251 4.23 -0.60 4.10
CA VAL A 251 5.37 -0.47 4.98
C VAL A 251 5.84 -1.89 5.24
N LYS A 252 6.97 -2.25 4.66
CA LYS A 252 7.65 -3.52 4.95
C LYS A 252 8.85 -3.21 5.82
N LEU A 253 9.06 -3.99 6.87
CA LEU A 253 10.26 -3.91 7.68
C LEU A 253 11.07 -5.19 7.47
N LEU A 254 12.18 -5.06 6.75
CA LEU A 254 13.21 -6.11 6.70
C LEU A 254 13.96 -6.07 8.02
N GLY A 255 13.85 -7.13 8.81
CA GLY A 255 14.40 -7.15 10.16
C GLY A 255 14.87 -8.52 10.61
N ALA A 256 15.54 -8.57 11.75
CA ALA A 256 15.86 -9.79 12.47
C ALA A 256 15.37 -9.64 13.91
N TRP A 257 14.66 -10.64 14.45
CA TRP A 257 13.94 -10.49 15.72
C TRP A 257 14.86 -10.17 16.91
N ALA A 258 16.12 -10.58 16.84
CA ALA A 258 17.12 -10.37 17.89
C ALA A 258 17.84 -9.02 17.77
N SER A 259 17.67 -8.26 16.68
CA SER A 259 18.41 -7.02 16.45
C SER A 259 17.81 -5.84 17.24
N PRO A 260 18.59 -5.17 18.12
CA PRO A 260 18.11 -3.99 18.85
C PRO A 260 17.76 -2.83 17.91
N TYR A 261 18.49 -2.68 16.79
CA TYR A 261 18.18 -1.67 15.78
C TYR A 261 16.84 -1.91 15.07
N VAL A 262 16.44 -3.17 14.91
CA VAL A 262 15.12 -3.51 14.36
C VAL A 262 14.04 -3.27 15.41
N ILE A 263 14.29 -3.61 16.68
CA ILE A 263 13.39 -3.31 17.81
C ILE A 263 13.13 -1.80 17.90
N ARG A 264 14.17 -0.97 17.72
CA ARG A 264 14.08 0.50 17.65
C ARG A 264 13.01 0.95 16.67
N VAL A 265 13.04 0.41 15.45
CA VAL A 265 12.06 0.74 14.39
C VAL A 265 10.68 0.21 14.71
N ARG A 266 10.58 -1.02 15.23
CA ARG A 266 9.28 -1.62 15.59
C ARG A 266 8.57 -0.84 16.69
N ILE A 267 9.29 -0.39 17.72
CA ILE A 267 8.71 0.44 18.79
C ILE A 267 8.11 1.71 18.18
N ALA A 268 8.81 2.37 17.27
CA ALA A 268 8.32 3.58 16.61
C ALA A 268 7.07 3.34 15.76
N LEU A 269 7.06 2.27 14.95
CA LEU A 269 5.91 1.91 14.13
C LEU A 269 4.67 1.62 14.99
N GLU A 270 4.83 0.88 16.09
CA GLU A 270 3.71 0.58 16.98
C GLU A 270 3.24 1.82 17.76
N LEU A 271 4.15 2.69 18.22
CA LEU A 271 3.78 3.95 18.88
C LEU A 271 3.00 4.87 17.92
N LYS A 272 3.36 4.88 16.64
CA LYS A 272 2.67 5.63 15.58
C LYS A 272 1.43 4.93 15.02
N GLU A 273 1.10 3.75 15.55
CA GLU A 273 0.00 2.89 15.08
C GLU A 273 0.08 2.55 13.58
N VAL A 274 1.30 2.46 13.05
CA VAL A 274 1.56 2.14 11.64
C VAL A 274 1.54 0.63 11.46
N SER A 275 0.63 0.13 10.61
CA SER A 275 0.64 -1.27 10.19
C SER A 275 1.79 -1.55 9.23
N TYR A 276 2.53 -2.63 9.46
CA TYR A 276 3.66 -3.03 8.62
C TYR A 276 3.75 -4.55 8.44
N GLU A 277 4.25 -4.97 7.29
CA GLU A 277 4.67 -6.35 7.05
C GLU A 277 6.09 -6.56 7.61
N TYR A 278 6.25 -7.47 8.55
CA TYR A 278 7.57 -7.82 9.10
C TYR A 278 8.17 -9.00 8.33
N LEU A 279 9.28 -8.74 7.65
CA LEU A 279 10.00 -9.74 6.86
C LEU A 279 11.29 -10.11 7.61
N GLU A 280 11.25 -11.23 8.33
CA GLU A 280 12.42 -11.81 9.00
C GLU A 280 13.52 -12.11 7.97
N GLN A 281 14.74 -11.67 8.25
CA GLN A 281 15.90 -11.82 7.40
C GLN A 281 16.97 -12.68 8.06
N GLU A 282 17.58 -13.57 7.27
CA GLU A 282 18.87 -14.14 7.63
C GLU A 282 19.98 -13.08 7.50
N ILE A 283 20.66 -12.79 8.61
CA ILE A 283 21.64 -11.68 8.71
C ILE A 283 23.09 -12.13 8.69
N TRP A 284 23.35 -13.43 8.83
CA TRP A 284 24.68 -14.03 8.88
C TRP A 284 25.13 -14.53 7.50
N GLU A 285 24.47 -15.58 7.01
CA GLU A 285 24.71 -16.21 5.72
C GLU A 285 23.47 -16.09 4.83
N ASN A 286 23.65 -16.12 3.50
CA ASN A 286 22.54 -16.17 2.53
C ASN A 286 21.51 -15.04 2.66
N LYS A 287 21.98 -13.80 2.82
CA LYS A 287 21.12 -12.60 2.83
C LYS A 287 20.21 -12.57 1.59
N SER A 288 18.93 -12.26 1.80
CA SER A 288 17.93 -12.24 0.74
C SER A 288 18.28 -11.23 -0.37
N GLU A 289 17.88 -11.53 -1.60
CA GLU A 289 18.02 -10.59 -2.73
C GLU A 289 17.31 -9.27 -2.44
N LEU A 290 16.17 -9.32 -1.75
CA LEU A 290 15.42 -8.13 -1.35
C LEU A 290 16.25 -7.24 -0.41
N LEU A 291 16.88 -7.80 0.62
CA LEU A 291 17.77 -7.04 1.51
C LEU A 291 18.97 -6.46 0.77
N LEU A 292 19.60 -7.25 -0.10
CA LEU A 292 20.76 -6.81 -0.89
C LEU A 292 20.40 -5.68 -1.87
N LYS A 293 19.21 -5.72 -2.46
CA LYS A 293 18.71 -4.68 -3.36
C LYS A 293 18.28 -3.43 -2.60
N SER A 294 17.65 -3.58 -1.43
CA SER A 294 17.12 -2.45 -0.65
C SER A 294 18.18 -1.72 0.16
N ASN A 295 19.26 -2.39 0.59
CA ASN A 295 20.41 -1.77 1.23
C ASN A 295 21.73 -2.26 0.59
N PRO A 296 22.04 -1.81 -0.64
CA PRO A 296 23.21 -2.30 -1.38
C PRO A 296 24.54 -1.87 -0.75
N VAL A 297 24.54 -0.77 0.02
CA VAL A 297 25.74 -0.21 0.65
C VAL A 297 26.17 -1.05 1.84
N TYR A 298 25.30 -1.21 2.83
CA TYR A 298 25.66 -1.86 4.09
C TYR A 298 25.18 -3.30 4.18
N LYS A 299 24.15 -3.68 3.40
CA LYS A 299 23.56 -5.03 3.41
C LYS A 299 23.13 -5.45 4.83
N LYS A 300 22.63 -4.50 5.61
CA LYS A 300 22.24 -4.65 7.03
C LYS A 300 20.76 -4.33 7.22
N VAL A 301 20.16 -4.97 8.21
CA VAL A 301 18.84 -4.61 8.77
C VAL A 301 19.00 -3.58 9.90
N PRO A 302 17.96 -2.79 10.24
CA PRO A 302 16.66 -2.70 9.58
C PRO A 302 16.71 -2.02 8.21
N VAL A 303 15.76 -2.39 7.35
CA VAL A 303 15.39 -1.59 6.16
C VAL A 303 13.88 -1.43 6.18
N LEU A 304 13.41 -0.18 6.22
CA LEU A 304 12.00 0.14 6.05
C LEU A 304 11.73 0.37 4.56
N ILE A 305 10.77 -0.32 3.96
CA ILE A 305 10.33 -0.06 2.59
C ILE A 305 8.97 0.59 2.71
N HIS A 306 8.87 1.87 2.34
CA HIS A 306 7.61 2.60 2.36
C HIS A 306 7.26 3.04 0.93
N LYS A 307 6.19 2.46 0.36
CA LYS A 307 5.79 2.66 -1.05
C LYS A 307 6.94 2.35 -2.01
N ASP A 308 7.51 1.14 -1.86
CA ASP A 308 8.66 0.62 -2.61
C ASP A 308 9.97 1.43 -2.51
N ARG A 309 10.03 2.44 -1.64
CA ARG A 309 11.24 3.23 -1.40
C ARG A 309 11.94 2.70 -0.14
N PRO A 310 13.17 2.19 -0.24
CA PRO A 310 13.91 1.74 0.93
C PRO A 310 14.50 2.94 1.70
N ILE A 311 14.27 2.95 3.00
CA ILE A 311 14.92 3.81 3.99
C ILE A 311 15.79 2.90 4.85
N CYS A 312 17.09 3.21 4.88
CA CYS A 312 18.10 2.46 5.61
C CYS A 312 18.55 3.26 6.84
N ASP A 313 19.25 2.57 7.76
CA ASP A 313 19.73 3.08 9.05
C ASP A 313 18.61 3.31 10.07
N SER A 314 18.69 2.65 11.22
CA SER A 314 17.63 2.67 12.22
C SER A 314 17.32 4.06 12.79
N ALA A 315 18.30 4.96 12.86
CA ALA A 315 18.09 6.32 13.37
C ALA A 315 17.43 7.20 12.30
N ILE A 316 17.81 7.03 11.03
CA ILE A 316 17.16 7.72 9.91
C ILE A 316 15.72 7.21 9.74
N ILE A 317 15.51 5.90 9.82
CA ILE A 317 14.17 5.28 9.77
C ILE A 317 13.28 5.84 10.89
N LEU A 318 13.82 6.02 12.10
CA LEU A 318 13.08 6.56 13.24
C LEU A 318 12.60 8.00 12.99
N GLN A 319 13.48 8.86 12.47
CA GLN A 319 13.12 10.23 12.08
C GLN A 319 12.09 10.23 10.94
N TYR A 320 12.31 9.39 9.93
CA TYR A 320 11.38 9.23 8.81
C TYR A 320 9.98 8.80 9.28
N ILE A 321 9.89 7.88 10.24
CA ILE A 321 8.61 7.44 10.81
C ILE A 321 7.91 8.60 11.53
N ASP A 322 8.65 9.38 12.31
CA ASP A 322 8.07 10.51 13.02
C ASP A 322 7.54 11.60 12.08
N GLU A 323 8.26 11.87 10.99
CA GLU A 323 7.88 12.86 9.98
C GLU A 323 6.76 12.37 9.05
N ALA A 324 6.87 11.15 8.51
CA ALA A 324 5.92 10.62 7.54
C ALA A 324 4.54 10.34 8.15
N TRP A 325 4.51 10.06 9.46
CA TRP A 325 3.29 9.83 10.24
C TRP A 325 3.14 10.86 11.38
N ALA A 326 3.49 12.13 11.11
CA ALA A 326 3.33 13.22 12.08
C ALA A 326 1.88 13.42 12.56
N GLY A 327 0.88 12.93 11.81
CA GLY A 327 -0.55 13.02 12.13
C GLY A 327 -1.13 11.81 12.88
N THR A 328 -0.35 10.77 13.17
CA THR A 328 -0.81 9.58 13.91
C THR A 328 0.09 9.30 15.11
N GLY A 329 -0.50 8.89 16.23
CA GLY A 329 0.22 8.63 17.49
C GLY A 329 0.94 9.87 18.08
N PRO A 330 1.67 9.69 19.20
CA PRO A 330 2.48 10.75 19.79
C PRO A 330 3.70 11.08 18.92
N SER A 331 4.18 12.34 19.00
CA SER A 331 5.47 12.72 18.41
C SER A 331 6.62 12.04 19.15
N ILE A 332 7.57 11.52 18.38
CA ILE A 332 8.78 10.88 18.92
C ILE A 332 9.86 11.93 19.16
N LEU A 333 10.04 12.87 18.24
CA LEU A 333 10.93 14.02 18.43
C LEU A 333 10.17 15.20 19.03
N PRO A 334 10.85 15.99 19.89
CA PRO A 334 10.31 17.27 20.32
C PRO A 334 10.03 18.21 19.14
N SER A 335 8.96 19.00 19.25
CA SER A 335 8.64 20.03 18.26
C SER A 335 9.57 21.24 18.34
N ASP A 336 10.06 21.56 19.55
CA ASP A 336 11.03 22.63 19.76
C ASP A 336 12.38 22.27 19.11
N PRO A 337 12.98 23.15 18.28
CA PRO A 337 14.23 22.86 17.61
C PRO A 337 15.42 22.58 18.53
N TYR A 338 15.50 23.25 19.69
CA TYR A 338 16.60 23.06 20.65
C TYR A 338 16.44 21.73 21.38
N GLU A 339 15.24 21.45 21.90
CA GLU A 339 14.94 20.17 22.55
C GLU A 339 15.16 18.99 21.60
N ARG A 340 14.78 19.13 20.33
CA ARG A 340 15.05 18.14 19.28
C ARG A 340 16.54 17.92 19.06
N ALA A 341 17.35 18.99 19.00
CA ALA A 341 18.80 18.88 18.88
C ALA A 341 19.42 18.17 20.09
N VAL A 342 18.94 18.45 21.31
CA VAL A 342 19.38 17.78 22.53
C VAL A 342 19.03 16.29 22.51
N ALA A 343 17.81 15.92 22.11
CA ALA A 343 17.41 14.51 21.99
C ALA A 343 18.26 13.75 20.97
N LEU A 344 18.55 14.35 19.80
CA LEU A 344 19.41 13.77 18.78
C LEU A 344 20.87 13.63 19.25
N PHE A 345 21.39 14.63 19.97
CA PHE A 345 22.73 14.60 20.56
C PHE A 345 22.89 13.39 21.50
N TRP A 346 21.97 13.23 22.45
CA TRP A 346 22.05 12.13 23.41
C TRP A 346 21.84 10.77 22.76
N ALA A 347 20.99 10.66 21.73
CA ALA A 347 20.81 9.42 21.00
C ALA A 347 22.06 9.01 20.18
N SER A 348 22.78 10.00 19.62
CA SER A 348 24.10 9.80 19.02
C SER A 348 25.13 9.41 20.08
N TYR A 349 25.16 10.07 21.24
CA TYR A 349 26.02 9.69 22.37
C TYR A 349 25.81 8.22 22.79
N VAL A 350 24.55 7.80 22.95
CA VAL A 350 24.18 6.41 23.26
C VAL A 350 24.74 5.44 22.22
N THR A 351 24.54 5.73 20.93
CA THR A 351 24.87 4.79 19.83
C THR A 351 26.37 4.77 19.52
N ASP A 352 27.01 5.94 19.46
CA ASP A 352 28.36 6.11 18.93
C ASP A 352 29.42 5.99 20.04
N THR A 353 29.08 6.38 21.28
CA THR A 353 30.03 6.43 22.40
C THR A 353 29.76 5.35 23.44
N TRP A 354 28.57 5.35 24.04
CA TRP A 354 28.29 4.43 25.15
C TRP A 354 28.17 2.98 24.67
N LEU A 355 27.42 2.73 23.60
CA LEU A 355 27.20 1.39 23.06
C LEU A 355 28.50 0.81 22.48
N SER A 356 29.30 1.62 21.77
CA SER A 356 30.59 1.16 21.20
C SER A 356 31.57 0.69 22.28
N THR A 357 31.53 1.31 23.46
CA THR A 357 32.27 0.89 24.67
C THR A 357 31.65 -0.39 25.25
N THR A 358 30.34 -0.40 25.46
CA THR A 358 29.61 -1.50 26.11
C THR A 358 29.71 -2.82 25.33
N LYS A 359 29.74 -2.78 23.99
CA LYS A 359 29.95 -3.96 23.14
C LYS A 359 31.28 -4.69 23.42
N LYS A 360 32.30 -3.99 23.93
CA LYS A 360 33.62 -4.58 24.21
C LYS A 360 33.62 -5.47 25.44
N ILE A 361 32.66 -5.31 26.36
CA ILE A 361 32.56 -6.13 27.60
C ILE A 361 32.47 -7.63 27.25
N ILE A 362 31.74 -7.96 26.19
CA ILE A 362 31.51 -9.35 25.76
C ILE A 362 32.76 -9.95 25.10
N ASN A 363 33.59 -9.13 24.48
CA ASN A 363 34.77 -9.57 23.72
C ASN A 363 36.10 -9.37 24.48
N ALA A 364 36.04 -8.90 25.73
CA ALA A 364 37.22 -8.66 26.53
C ALA A 364 37.99 -9.97 26.76
N SER A 365 39.30 -9.94 26.51
CA SER A 365 40.16 -11.13 26.58
C SER A 365 40.68 -11.39 27.99
N THR A 366 40.57 -10.41 28.89
CA THR A 366 41.02 -10.51 30.29
C THR A 366 39.99 -9.92 31.25
N GLU A 367 39.98 -10.40 32.50
CA GLU A 367 39.13 -9.84 33.56
C GLU A 367 39.44 -8.35 33.85
N LYS A 368 40.71 -7.94 33.68
CA LYS A 368 41.11 -6.54 33.84
C LYS A 368 40.51 -5.65 32.75
N GLU A 369 40.64 -6.03 31.49
CA GLU A 369 40.06 -5.30 30.36
C GLU A 369 38.53 -5.23 30.46
N LYS A 370 37.90 -6.32 30.90
CA LYS A 370 36.47 -6.39 31.16
C LYS A 370 36.06 -5.40 32.25
N ALA A 371 36.76 -5.37 33.39
CA ALA A 371 36.49 -4.44 34.49
C ALA A 371 36.65 -2.97 34.06
N GLU A 372 37.73 -2.63 33.35
CA GLU A 372 37.97 -1.27 32.82
C GLU A 372 36.86 -0.85 31.83
N THR A 373 36.42 -1.76 30.96
CA THR A 373 35.33 -1.49 30.01
C THR A 373 33.98 -1.31 30.72
N VAL A 374 33.72 -2.10 31.77
CA VAL A 374 32.53 -1.94 32.61
C VAL A 374 32.53 -0.57 33.29
N GLU A 375 33.66 -0.15 33.85
CA GLU A 375 33.80 1.17 34.46
C GLU A 375 33.53 2.29 33.45
N GLN A 376 34.11 2.22 32.24
CA GLN A 376 33.85 3.20 31.18
C GLN A 376 32.38 3.22 30.73
N SER A 377 31.74 2.05 30.64
CA SER A 377 30.30 1.96 30.33
C SER A 377 29.44 2.59 31.42
N LEU A 378 29.78 2.36 32.70
CA LEU A 378 29.11 2.97 33.84
C LEU A 378 29.27 4.49 33.87
N VAL A 379 30.46 5.03 33.57
CA VAL A 379 30.67 6.48 33.43
C VAL A 379 29.73 7.06 32.38
N GLY A 380 29.55 6.37 31.24
CA GLY A 380 28.64 6.84 30.21
C GLY A 380 27.16 6.81 30.63
N LEU A 381 26.75 5.81 31.41
CA LEU A 381 25.41 5.78 32.00
C LEU A 381 25.21 6.86 33.07
N SER A 382 26.23 7.15 33.88
CA SER A 382 26.16 8.25 34.86
C SER A 382 25.93 9.60 34.20
N LEU A 383 26.52 9.85 33.03
CA LEU A 383 26.24 11.07 32.26
C LEU A 383 24.78 11.15 31.79
N LEU A 384 24.18 10.02 31.40
CA LEU A 384 22.76 9.93 31.05
C LEU A 384 21.86 10.10 32.27
N GLU A 385 22.22 9.54 33.42
CA GLU A 385 21.53 9.72 34.70
C GLU A 385 21.50 11.20 35.10
N GLU A 386 22.65 11.88 35.04
CA GLU A 386 22.73 13.32 35.31
C GLU A 386 21.90 14.14 34.32
N ALA A 387 21.88 13.75 33.04
CA ALA A 387 21.04 14.40 32.03
C ALA A 387 19.55 14.19 32.31
N TYR A 388 19.16 12.98 32.72
CA TYR A 388 17.81 12.65 33.15
C TYR A 388 17.41 13.54 34.34
N GLU A 389 18.27 13.65 35.35
CA GLU A 389 17.98 14.44 36.55
C GLU A 389 17.80 15.93 36.23
N LYS A 390 18.63 16.50 35.36
CA LYS A 390 18.58 17.94 35.05
C LYS A 390 17.36 18.33 34.24
N SER A 391 16.94 17.48 33.30
CA SER A 391 15.96 17.84 32.26
C SER A 391 14.64 17.10 32.34
N PHE A 392 14.59 15.94 33.01
CA PHE A 392 13.46 15.01 32.95
C PHE A 392 13.07 14.45 34.34
N LYS A 393 13.60 14.99 35.43
CA LYS A 393 13.29 14.51 36.79
C LYS A 393 11.79 14.58 37.08
N GLY A 394 11.26 13.47 37.59
CA GLY A 394 9.83 13.31 37.88
C GLY A 394 8.97 12.97 36.66
N LYS A 395 9.58 12.83 35.47
CA LYS A 395 8.92 12.32 34.27
C LYS A 395 9.25 10.83 34.07
N PRO A 396 8.33 10.02 33.52
CA PRO A 396 8.56 8.60 33.28
C PRO A 396 9.56 8.31 32.15
N PHE A 397 9.78 9.28 31.24
CA PHE A 397 10.60 9.11 30.04
C PHE A 397 11.49 10.34 29.76
N PHE A 398 12.54 10.15 28.96
CA PHE A 398 13.32 11.24 28.36
C PHE A 398 12.50 12.09 27.38
N GLY A 399 11.37 11.57 26.86
CA GLY A 399 10.35 12.33 26.14
C GLY A 399 9.36 13.08 27.04
N GLY A 400 9.57 13.08 28.36
CA GLY A 400 8.63 13.64 29.33
C GLY A 400 7.56 12.62 29.70
N ASP A 401 6.29 12.95 29.45
CA ASP A 401 5.16 12.07 29.81
C ASP A 401 4.97 10.90 28.83
N ASN A 402 5.57 10.97 27.63
CA ASN A 402 5.51 9.94 26.60
C ASN A 402 6.91 9.45 26.22
N ILE A 403 6.99 8.23 25.68
CA ILE A 403 8.23 7.70 25.10
C ILE A 403 8.69 8.61 23.94
N GLY A 404 9.89 9.18 24.04
CA GLY A 404 10.50 10.02 23.02
C GLY A 404 11.67 9.34 22.29
N TYR A 405 12.34 10.11 21.41
CA TYR A 405 13.42 9.62 20.55
C TYR A 405 14.57 8.97 21.34
N LEU A 406 15.02 9.61 22.42
CA LEU A 406 16.11 9.09 23.26
C LEU A 406 15.70 7.81 24.00
N ASP A 407 14.47 7.73 24.48
CA ASP A 407 13.93 6.52 25.11
C ASP A 407 13.98 5.34 24.13
N ILE A 408 13.55 5.53 22.89
CA ILE A 408 13.59 4.48 21.86
C ILE A 408 15.05 4.13 21.51
N ALA A 409 15.93 5.12 21.43
CA ALA A 409 17.34 4.92 21.07
C ALA A 409 18.11 4.09 22.11
N LEU A 410 17.88 4.32 23.41
CA LEU A 410 18.50 3.59 24.52
C LEU A 410 17.73 2.30 24.85
N GLY A 411 16.40 2.40 24.94
CA GLY A 411 15.49 1.34 25.37
C GLY A 411 15.47 0.12 24.46
N CYS A 412 15.78 0.30 23.17
CA CYS A 412 15.91 -0.82 22.23
C CYS A 412 16.99 -1.84 22.61
N PHE A 413 17.93 -1.48 23.51
CA PHE A 413 18.98 -2.38 24.01
C PHE A 413 18.61 -3.11 25.32
N LEU A 414 17.49 -2.79 25.98
CA LEU A 414 17.15 -3.34 27.31
C LEU A 414 17.13 -4.87 27.36
N GLY A 415 16.60 -5.53 26.32
CA GLY A 415 16.62 -7.00 26.24
C GLY A 415 18.04 -7.57 26.26
N TRP A 416 18.94 -6.95 25.51
CA TRP A 416 20.35 -7.35 25.48
C TRP A 416 21.13 -6.97 26.74
N LEU A 417 20.80 -5.87 27.40
CA LEU A 417 21.38 -5.52 28.71
C LEU A 417 21.01 -6.56 29.77
N ARG A 418 19.75 -7.00 29.80
CA ARG A 418 19.30 -8.09 30.68
C ARG A 418 19.97 -9.42 30.33
N ALA A 419 20.18 -9.69 29.05
CA ALA A 419 20.91 -10.88 28.60
C ALA A 419 22.39 -10.83 29.02
N LEU A 420 23.04 -9.66 28.88
CA LEU A 420 24.41 -9.43 29.34
C LEU A 420 24.53 -9.66 30.85
N GLU A 421 23.61 -9.13 31.64
CA GLU A 421 23.56 -9.38 33.09
C GLU A 421 23.47 -10.88 33.39
N LYS A 422 22.58 -11.60 32.70
CA LYS A 422 22.42 -13.05 32.88
C LYS A 422 23.66 -13.85 32.46
N ILE A 423 24.34 -13.46 31.39
CA ILE A 423 25.52 -14.16 30.85
C ILE A 423 26.78 -13.88 31.69
N SER A 424 26.97 -12.62 32.10
CA SER A 424 28.24 -12.16 32.66
C SER A 424 28.19 -11.86 34.16
N GLY A 425 27.00 -11.79 34.76
CA GLY A 425 26.77 -11.28 36.12
C GLY A 425 26.91 -9.76 36.25
N ILE A 426 27.19 -9.04 35.16
CA ILE A 426 27.39 -7.59 35.18
C ILE A 426 26.05 -6.89 35.01
N LYS A 427 25.63 -6.17 36.04
CA LYS A 427 24.47 -5.28 36.00
C LYS A 427 24.91 -3.85 35.72
N LEU A 428 24.64 -3.36 34.52
CA LEU A 428 24.98 -1.98 34.11
C LEU A 428 23.97 -0.95 34.62
N ILE A 429 22.66 -1.23 34.51
CA ILE A 429 21.61 -0.39 35.08
C ILE A 429 21.24 -0.96 36.45
N ASP A 430 21.90 -0.43 37.48
CA ASP A 430 21.71 -0.84 38.88
C ASP A 430 21.01 0.27 39.66
N ARG A 431 19.87 -0.04 40.29
CA ARG A 431 19.06 0.93 41.05
C ARG A 431 19.82 1.62 42.19
N ALA A 432 20.82 0.97 42.78
CA ALA A 432 21.64 1.57 43.84
C ALA A 432 22.62 2.63 43.30
N LYS A 433 22.98 2.57 42.02
CA LYS A 433 23.95 3.49 41.39
C LYS A 433 23.30 4.49 40.44
N LEU A 434 22.27 4.05 39.72
CA LEU A 434 21.57 4.77 38.66
C LEU A 434 20.05 4.65 38.90
N PRO A 435 19.54 5.22 40.01
CA PRO A 435 18.15 5.04 40.42
C PRO A 435 17.15 5.54 39.37
N LEU A 436 17.40 6.67 38.71
CA LEU A 436 16.49 7.25 37.71
C LEU A 436 16.47 6.41 36.44
N LEU A 437 17.63 5.97 35.94
CA LEU A 437 17.69 5.07 34.79
C LEU A 437 17.11 3.69 35.10
N ALA A 438 17.25 3.19 36.33
CA ALA A 438 16.62 1.94 36.74
C ALA A 438 15.08 2.07 36.77
N GLU A 439 14.56 3.17 37.30
CA GLU A 439 13.13 3.48 37.28
C GLU A 439 12.60 3.68 35.85
N TRP A 440 13.32 4.45 35.03
CA TRP A 440 13.04 4.61 33.61
C TRP A 440 12.99 3.26 32.86
N ALA A 441 13.97 2.37 33.10
CA ALA A 441 14.03 1.07 32.44
C ALA A 441 12.85 0.15 32.81
N GLU A 442 12.34 0.28 34.05
CA GLU A 442 11.12 -0.40 34.50
C GLU A 442 9.89 0.20 33.82
N HIS A 443 9.73 1.52 33.83
CA HIS A 443 8.61 2.20 33.17
C HIS A 443 8.56 1.90 31.67
N PHE A 444 9.69 2.07 30.96
CA PHE A 444 9.80 1.79 29.54
C PHE A 444 9.52 0.32 29.22
N GLY A 445 10.10 -0.59 29.99
CA GLY A 445 9.89 -2.04 29.80
C GLY A 445 8.48 -2.52 30.11
N ALA A 446 7.71 -1.78 30.92
CA ALA A 446 6.34 -2.10 31.30
C ALA A 446 5.27 -1.52 30.34
N VAL A 447 5.67 -0.64 29.40
CA VAL A 447 4.73 -0.18 28.35
C VAL A 447 4.37 -1.39 27.48
N ALA A 448 3.07 -1.73 27.40
CA ALA A 448 2.57 -2.95 26.76
C ALA A 448 3.15 -3.18 25.34
N THR A 449 3.26 -2.12 24.54
CA THR A 449 3.87 -2.16 23.21
C THR A 449 5.34 -2.54 23.25
N VAL A 450 6.10 -1.98 24.19
CA VAL A 450 7.53 -2.27 24.38
C VAL A 450 7.72 -3.68 24.94
N GLU A 451 6.95 -4.06 25.95
CA GLU A 451 7.00 -5.40 26.58
C GLU A 451 6.80 -6.50 25.54
N LYS A 452 5.85 -6.30 24.62
CA LYS A 452 5.56 -7.24 23.51
C LYS A 452 6.73 -7.35 22.52
N LEU A 453 7.48 -6.27 22.30
CA LEU A 453 8.51 -6.19 21.27
C LEU A 453 9.91 -6.57 21.76
N ILE A 454 10.25 -6.30 23.02
CA ILE A 454 11.53 -6.68 23.59
C ILE A 454 11.59 -8.21 23.71
N PRO A 455 12.58 -8.87 23.09
CA PRO A 455 12.69 -10.31 23.18
C PRO A 455 12.96 -10.76 24.62
N LYS A 456 12.37 -11.89 25.00
CA LYS A 456 12.61 -12.52 26.31
C LYS A 456 14.11 -12.77 26.51
N THR A 457 14.62 -12.42 27.70
CA THR A 457 16.04 -12.55 28.07
C THR A 457 16.60 -13.93 27.74
N ASP A 458 15.89 -15.00 28.12
CA ASP A 458 16.34 -16.38 27.93
C ASP A 458 16.51 -16.74 26.45
N LYS A 459 15.63 -16.22 25.59
CA LYS A 459 15.70 -16.42 24.14
C LYS A 459 16.92 -15.72 23.54
N LEU A 460 17.28 -14.53 24.03
CA LEU A 460 18.49 -13.81 23.61
C LEU A 460 19.77 -14.51 24.09
N VAL A 461 19.78 -15.03 25.32
CA VAL A 461 20.90 -15.81 25.85
C VAL A 461 21.11 -17.10 25.05
N GLU A 462 20.03 -17.82 24.73
CA GLU A 462 20.09 -19.00 23.87
C GLU A 462 20.62 -18.66 22.47
N TYR A 463 20.10 -17.59 21.86
CA TYR A 463 20.55 -17.10 20.56
C TYR A 463 22.05 -16.77 20.57
N TYR A 464 22.51 -15.99 21.55
CA TYR A 464 23.92 -15.67 21.73
C TYR A 464 24.81 -16.91 21.89
N THR A 465 24.37 -17.88 22.70
CA THR A 465 25.13 -19.13 22.95
C THR A 465 25.25 -19.97 21.69
N LYS A 466 24.18 -20.11 20.90
CA LYS A 466 24.21 -20.86 19.63
C LYS A 466 25.16 -20.22 18.62
N THR A 467 25.18 -18.89 18.55
CA THR A 467 26.05 -18.17 17.60
C THR A 467 27.53 -18.16 18.00
N THR A 468 27.85 -18.35 19.27
CA THR A 468 29.25 -18.34 19.78
C THR A 468 29.87 -19.74 19.86
N THR A 469 29.07 -20.81 19.80
CA THR A 469 29.52 -22.22 19.88
C THR A 469 29.71 -22.89 18.51
N LEU A 470 29.40 -22.22 17.40
CA LEU A 470 29.66 -22.72 16.05
C LEU A 470 31.13 -22.52 15.64
N PRO A 471 31.81 -23.54 15.08
CA PRO A 471 33.19 -23.40 14.60
C PRO A 471 33.21 -22.54 13.32
N LEU A 472 33.76 -21.33 13.42
CA LEU A 472 33.78 -20.31 12.35
C LEU A 472 34.59 -20.75 11.11
N PRO A 473 34.23 -20.23 9.93
CA PRO A 473 34.87 -18.99 9.49
C PRO A 473 33.83 -17.96 9.04
N LEU A 474 33.32 -17.14 9.96
CA LEU A 474 32.64 -15.88 9.64
C LEU A 474 33.29 -14.71 10.38
N PRO A 475 33.42 -13.53 9.75
CA PRO A 475 34.10 -12.39 10.34
C PRO A 475 33.19 -11.65 11.32
N ASN A 476 33.74 -11.44 12.52
CA ASN A 476 33.49 -10.36 13.47
C ASN A 476 32.11 -10.31 14.20
N PRO A 477 32.06 -10.43 15.55
CA PRO A 477 30.86 -10.26 16.38
C PRO A 477 30.24 -8.83 16.38
N GLN A 478 30.61 -7.97 15.44
CA GLN A 478 30.02 -6.64 15.20
C GLN A 478 28.56 -6.67 14.72
N CYS A 479 27.96 -7.83 14.50
CA CYS A 479 26.59 -7.97 13.98
C CYS A 479 25.50 -8.09 15.05
N PHE A 480 25.84 -8.20 16.33
CA PHE A 480 24.84 -8.31 17.41
C PHE A 480 24.25 -6.97 17.85
N PHE A 481 24.96 -5.88 17.59
CA PHE A 481 24.67 -4.59 18.17
C PHE A 481 24.95 -3.44 17.27
#